data_AF-A0A3N5X6J6-F1
#
_entry.id   AF-A0A3N5X6J6-F1
#
_cell.length_a   1.000
_cell.length_b   1.000
_cell.length_c   1.000
_cell.angle_alpha   90.00
_cell.angle_beta   90.00
_cell.angle_gamma   90.00
#
_symmetry.space_group_name_H-M   'P 1'
#
loop_
_entity.id
_entity.type
_entity.pdbx_description
1 polymer ?
#
loop_
_entity_poly.entity_id
_entity_poly.type
_entity_poly.pdbx_seq_one_letter_code
_entity_poly.pdbx_strand_id
1 'polypeptide(L)'
;MIMEGGDRGETSTGVTLLTIHTDRDLVLLSRQGSKEAFGELIERYQALMARIALRMVGAPDAAQDLVQEAMLQAYLSLQDLQKIDSFRSWLYGIVLNVSKGYLREQKRRSRFDFALDDEAPGDLPGGADQDPQQIAVERELHRLVLAAIDDLPPAHREAARLYYYDSLTLHEVAAITGASPGAIKVRLHRARGVLREKLRQVYPEIAPRFEPNGYQGRRKNMIQVNVVDITKRDDKFIVILQAEEEERILPIWIGPAEGTAIAMGLRAHPTSRPQTFDFMAHLLATLGATLEEARIEVLKEDVFYGTAKIKLGDQVKEVDTRPSDVLALAIRTGSPIYVTDEVMEQAARPPAGWESEIGPFAPGEGVEVILKEFEEQRKKMVERKEGEEKKE
;
A
#
# COMPACT_ATOMS: atom_id res chain seq x y z
N MET A 1 76.15 35.81 14.95
CA MET A 1 75.06 36.23 14.04
C MET A 1 73.97 35.17 14.16
N ILE A 2 72.94 35.49 14.98
CA ILE A 2 71.54 34.98 14.96
C ILE A 2 71.38 33.46 15.18
N MET A 3 71.23 32.92 16.41
CA MET A 3 70.03 32.87 17.29
C MET A 3 68.75 32.38 16.59
N GLU A 4 68.57 31.05 16.55
CA GLU A 4 67.27 30.39 16.29
C GLU A 4 66.35 30.58 17.50
N GLY A 5 65.31 31.39 17.33
CA GLY A 5 64.23 31.56 18.30
C GLY A 5 63.19 30.46 18.12
N GLY A 6 63.03 29.61 19.14
CA GLY A 6 61.84 28.80 19.31
C GLY A 6 60.69 29.69 19.79
N ASP A 7 59.59 29.71 19.04
CA ASP A 7 58.32 30.29 19.48
C ASP A 7 57.24 29.20 19.53
N ARG A 8 56.93 28.86 20.78
CA ARG A 8 55.66 28.48 21.39
C ARG A 8 54.55 27.91 20.50
N GLY A 9 54.18 26.68 20.87
CA GLY A 9 53.00 25.95 20.42
C GLY A 9 51.71 26.77 20.41
N GLU A 10 51.17 26.91 19.22
CA GLU A 10 49.74 27.07 19.01
C GLU A 10 49.09 25.69 19.18
N THR A 11 48.36 25.55 20.28
CA THR A 11 47.39 24.49 20.52
C THR A 11 46.23 24.69 19.54
N SER A 12 46.34 24.12 18.34
CA SER A 12 45.18 23.93 17.49
C SER A 12 44.37 22.77 18.07
N THR A 13 43.50 23.10 19.02
CA THR A 13 42.30 22.32 19.34
C THR A 13 41.49 22.17 18.06
N GLY A 14 41.73 21.09 17.34
CA GLY A 14 40.86 20.60 16.28
C GLY A 14 39.51 20.26 16.89
N VAL A 15 38.60 21.23 16.85
CA VAL A 15 37.18 20.99 17.05
C VAL A 15 36.74 20.11 15.89
N THR A 16 36.68 18.80 16.12
CA THR A 16 35.99 17.87 15.22
C THR A 16 34.52 18.29 15.22
N LEU A 17 34.14 19.10 14.23
CA LEU A 17 32.76 19.37 13.90
C LEU A 17 32.07 18.02 13.68
N LEU A 18 31.25 17.60 14.65
CA LEU A 18 30.27 16.52 14.48
C LEU A 18 29.31 16.96 13.38
N THR A 19 29.70 16.69 12.15
CA THR A 19 28.87 16.93 10.98
C THR A 19 27.81 15.84 11.01
N ILE A 20 26.61 16.19 11.46
CA ILE A 20 25.47 15.27 11.47
C ILE A 20 25.12 15.03 10.00
N HIS A 21 25.58 13.92 9.44
CA HIS A 21 25.26 13.54 8.08
C HIS A 21 23.85 12.97 8.02
N THR A 22 23.05 13.45 7.05
CA THR A 22 21.73 12.89 6.79
C THR A 22 21.86 11.49 6.18
N ASP A 23 20.82 10.65 6.28
CA ASP A 23 20.86 9.30 5.72
C ASP A 23 21.19 9.31 4.21
N ARG A 24 20.70 10.34 3.50
CA ARG A 24 21.00 10.55 2.08
C ARG A 24 22.49 10.76 1.85
N ASP A 25 23.13 11.60 2.66
CA ASP A 25 24.55 11.92 2.53
C ASP A 25 25.41 10.69 2.83
N LEU A 26 25.06 9.94 3.87
CA LEU A 26 25.74 8.71 4.23
C LEU A 26 25.61 7.64 3.13
N VAL A 27 24.45 7.51 2.49
CA VAL A 27 24.27 6.58 1.36
C VAL A 27 25.10 7.01 0.15
N LEU A 28 25.16 8.31 -0.15
CA LEU A 28 25.98 8.85 -1.25
C LEU A 28 27.48 8.59 -1.01
N LEU A 29 27.98 8.86 0.20
CA LEU A 29 29.37 8.59 0.59
C LEU A 29 29.69 7.09 0.59
N SER A 30 28.74 6.26 1.02
CA SER A 30 28.88 4.80 0.98
C SER A 30 28.99 4.26 -0.45
N ARG A 31 28.22 4.82 -1.39
CA ARG A 31 28.33 4.45 -2.82
C ARG A 31 29.64 4.88 -3.45
N GLN A 32 30.29 5.91 -2.91
CA GLN A 32 31.62 6.35 -3.32
C GLN A 32 32.75 5.52 -2.68
N GLY A 33 32.41 4.54 -1.85
CA GLY A 33 33.35 3.58 -1.27
C GLY A 33 33.78 3.86 0.17
N SER A 34 33.19 4.86 0.85
CA SER A 34 33.44 5.07 2.29
C SER A 34 32.75 3.97 3.09
N LYS A 35 33.56 3.16 3.78
CA LYS A 35 33.06 2.10 4.66
C LYS A 35 32.53 2.68 5.97
N GLU A 36 33.11 3.80 6.39
CA GLU A 36 32.77 4.53 7.61
C GLU A 36 31.35 5.11 7.51
N ALA A 37 30.99 5.68 6.35
CA ALA A 37 29.65 6.20 6.10
C ALA A 37 28.57 5.11 6.14
N PHE A 38 28.89 3.91 5.65
CA PHE A 38 27.97 2.78 5.73
C PHE A 38 27.87 2.25 7.15
N GLY A 39 28.98 2.19 7.89
CA GLY A 39 29.00 1.82 9.30
C GLY A 39 28.05 2.69 10.13
N GLU A 40 28.04 4.00 9.90
CA GLU A 40 27.14 4.92 10.59
C GLU A 40 25.66 4.65 10.27
N LEU A 41 25.34 4.30 9.02
CA LEU A 41 23.98 3.86 8.64
C LEU A 41 23.58 2.58 9.39
N ILE A 42 24.50 1.62 9.50
CA ILE A 42 24.22 0.36 10.20
C ILE A 42 23.94 0.60 11.67
N GLU A 43 24.79 1.34 12.37
CA GLU A 43 24.59 1.65 13.80
C GLU A 43 23.24 2.33 14.06
N ARG A 44 22.83 3.23 13.15
CA ARG A 44 21.56 3.95 13.24
C ARG A 44 20.33 3.04 13.09
N TYR A 45 20.43 1.99 12.29
CA TYR A 45 19.29 1.15 11.90
C TYR A 45 19.27 -0.25 12.52
N GLN A 46 20.39 -0.75 13.02
CA GLN A 46 20.54 -2.12 13.54
C GLN A 46 19.55 -2.43 14.66
N ALA A 47 19.42 -1.54 15.66
CA ALA A 47 18.50 -1.76 16.79
C ALA A 47 17.02 -1.74 16.38
N LEU A 48 16.66 -1.01 15.32
CA LEU A 48 15.30 -1.03 14.77
C LEU A 48 15.05 -2.34 14.02
N MET A 49 15.97 -2.74 13.16
CA MET A 49 15.85 -3.95 12.35
C MET A 49 15.86 -5.22 13.20
N ALA A 50 16.67 -5.26 14.28
CA ALA A 50 16.70 -6.36 15.25
C ALA A 50 15.35 -6.57 15.94
N ARG A 51 14.68 -5.48 16.35
CA ARG A 51 13.33 -5.55 16.94
C ARG A 51 12.29 -6.12 15.97
N ILE A 52 12.41 -5.78 14.69
CA ILE A 52 11.52 -6.28 13.64
C ILE A 52 11.76 -7.78 13.40
N ALA A 53 13.01 -8.19 13.21
CA ALA A 53 13.37 -9.59 13.01
C ALA A 53 12.98 -10.45 14.23
N LEU A 54 13.16 -9.94 15.45
CA LEU A 54 12.76 -10.61 16.69
C LEU A 54 11.25 -10.87 16.74
N ARG A 55 10.44 -9.88 16.38
CA ARG A 55 8.98 -10.03 16.34
C ARG A 55 8.52 -11.08 15.33
N MET A 56 9.31 -11.31 14.27
CA MET A 56 8.98 -12.27 13.22
C MET A 56 9.43 -13.70 13.56
N VAL A 57 10.64 -13.85 14.12
CA VAL A 57 11.27 -15.16 14.30
C VAL A 57 11.09 -15.69 15.73
N GLY A 58 10.82 -14.82 16.70
CA GLY A 58 10.61 -15.20 18.10
C GLY A 58 11.87 -15.68 18.83
N ALA A 59 13.03 -15.73 18.16
CA ALA A 59 14.30 -16.18 18.71
C ALA A 59 15.34 -15.03 18.65
N PRO A 60 15.88 -14.55 19.79
CA PRO A 60 16.82 -13.44 19.85
C PRO A 60 18.10 -13.64 19.05
N ASP A 61 18.77 -14.79 19.23
CA ASP A 61 20.05 -15.06 18.58
C ASP A 61 19.89 -15.15 17.06
N ALA A 62 18.86 -15.85 16.60
CA ALA A 62 18.53 -15.94 15.18
C ALA A 62 18.17 -14.57 14.58
N ALA A 63 17.42 -13.74 15.29
CA ALA A 63 17.08 -12.40 14.81
C ALA A 63 18.32 -11.53 14.61
N GLN A 64 19.31 -11.65 15.49
CA GLN A 64 20.57 -10.90 15.38
C GLN A 64 21.40 -11.36 14.18
N ASP A 65 21.52 -12.68 13.95
CA ASP A 65 22.20 -13.25 12.79
C ASP A 65 21.55 -12.82 11.47
N LEU A 66 20.22 -12.82 11.42
CA LEU A 66 19.46 -12.43 10.23
C LEU A 66 19.58 -10.96 9.91
N VAL A 67 19.67 -10.11 10.93
CA VAL A 67 19.95 -8.69 10.72
C VAL A 67 21.36 -8.51 10.20
N GLN A 68 22.37 -9.22 10.72
CA GLN A 68 23.73 -9.13 10.18
C GLN A 68 23.79 -9.55 8.70
N GLU A 69 23.16 -10.66 8.34
CA GLU A 69 23.03 -11.10 6.95
C GLU A 69 22.34 -10.05 6.08
N ALA A 70 21.23 -9.47 6.55
CA ALA A 70 20.52 -8.42 5.84
C ALA A 70 21.35 -7.14 5.66
N MET A 71 22.18 -6.76 6.65
CA MET A 71 23.08 -5.61 6.54
C MET A 71 24.20 -5.87 5.54
N LEU A 72 24.73 -7.10 5.48
CA LEU A 72 25.72 -7.49 4.47
C LEU A 72 25.11 -7.44 3.06
N GLN A 73 23.88 -7.96 2.89
CA GLN A 73 23.16 -7.86 1.62
C GLN A 73 22.92 -6.41 1.23
N ALA A 74 22.49 -5.57 2.18
CA ALA A 74 22.31 -4.14 1.97
C ALA A 74 23.61 -3.44 1.54
N TYR A 75 24.77 -3.84 2.07
CA TYR A 75 26.06 -3.31 1.64
C TYR A 75 26.36 -3.66 0.18
N LEU A 76 26.13 -4.92 -0.20
CA LEU A 76 26.43 -5.42 -1.54
C LEU A 76 25.49 -4.84 -2.61
N SER A 77 24.22 -4.64 -2.28
CA SER A 77 23.20 -4.12 -3.21
C SER A 77 22.98 -2.60 -3.10
N LEU A 78 23.78 -1.88 -2.31
CA LEU A 78 23.59 -0.44 -2.10
C LEU A 78 23.69 0.37 -3.40
N GLN A 79 24.48 -0.12 -4.35
CA GLN A 79 24.66 0.49 -5.66
C GLN A 79 23.40 0.39 -6.54
N ASP A 80 22.47 -0.51 -6.24
CA ASP A 80 21.24 -0.70 -7.01
C ASP A 80 20.07 0.15 -6.47
N LEU A 81 20.28 0.85 -5.35
CA LEU A 81 19.27 1.72 -4.76
C LEU A 81 18.95 2.91 -5.66
N GLN A 82 17.77 2.86 -6.29
CA GLN A 82 17.27 3.88 -7.23
C GLN A 82 16.85 5.17 -6.54
N LYS A 83 16.24 5.07 -5.35
CA LYS A 83 15.77 6.21 -4.55
C LYS A 83 16.54 6.26 -3.24
N ILE A 84 17.56 7.11 -3.22
CA ILE A 84 18.49 7.27 -2.08
C ILE A 84 17.74 7.65 -0.80
N ASP A 85 16.72 8.50 -0.90
CA ASP A 85 15.90 8.96 0.24
C ASP A 85 15.03 7.84 0.86
N SER A 86 14.95 6.67 0.22
CA SER A 86 14.13 5.54 0.67
C SER A 86 14.95 4.44 1.37
N PHE A 87 16.21 4.70 1.72
CA PHE A 87 17.12 3.72 2.33
C PHE A 87 16.49 2.95 3.50
N ARG A 88 15.80 3.63 4.42
CA ARG A 88 15.11 3.01 5.56
C ARG A 88 14.09 1.95 5.13
N SER A 89 13.21 2.29 4.18
CA SER A 89 12.16 1.40 3.69
C SER A 89 12.72 0.27 2.82
N TRP A 90 13.80 0.54 2.10
CA TRP A 90 14.52 -0.46 1.31
C TRP A 90 15.22 -1.50 2.19
N LEU A 91 15.94 -1.05 3.23
CA LEU A 91 16.59 -1.92 4.21
C LEU A 91 15.58 -2.79 4.98
N TYR A 92 14.42 -2.22 5.31
CA TYR A 92 13.31 -2.97 5.90
C TYR A 92 12.86 -4.15 5.01
N GLY A 93 12.79 -3.94 3.70
CA GLY A 93 12.44 -5.01 2.74
C GLY A 93 13.46 -6.15 2.71
N ILE A 94 14.76 -5.84 2.79
CA ILE A 94 15.84 -6.84 2.84
C ILE A 94 15.73 -7.68 4.11
N VAL A 95 15.56 -7.04 5.28
CA VAL A 95 15.39 -7.72 6.57
C VAL A 95 14.15 -8.64 6.57
N LEU A 96 13.05 -8.18 5.97
CA LEU A 96 11.84 -8.98 5.82
C LEU A 96 12.08 -10.24 4.98
N ASN A 97 12.83 -10.11 3.88
CA ASN A 97 13.13 -11.22 2.98
C ASN A 97 14.05 -12.26 3.64
N VAL A 98 15.12 -11.82 4.30
CA VAL A 98 16.05 -12.70 5.02
C VAL A 98 15.34 -13.43 6.16
N SER A 99 14.51 -12.72 6.94
CA SER A 99 13.74 -13.32 8.04
C SER A 99 12.72 -14.36 7.57
N LYS A 100 12.06 -14.11 6.44
CA LYS A 100 11.15 -15.10 5.81
C LYS A 100 11.91 -16.30 5.27
N GLY A 101 13.08 -16.10 4.65
CA GLY A 101 13.95 -17.17 4.18
C GLY A 101 14.32 -18.13 5.32
N TYR A 102 14.71 -17.58 6.47
CA TYR A 102 14.99 -18.35 7.67
C TYR A 102 13.79 -19.13 8.19
N LEU A 103 12.61 -18.52 8.29
CA LEU A 103 11.39 -19.22 8.73
C LEU A 103 10.99 -20.36 7.79
N ARG A 104 11.21 -20.22 6.49
CA ARG A 104 10.99 -21.31 5.52
C ARG A 104 11.99 -22.44 5.73
N GLU A 105 13.27 -22.11 5.94
CA GLU A 105 14.33 -23.07 6.20
C GLU A 105 14.10 -23.84 7.51
N GLN A 106 13.75 -23.13 8.58
CA GLN A 106 13.41 -23.71 9.88
C GLN A 106 12.21 -24.64 9.77
N LYS A 107 11.13 -24.22 9.09
CA LYS A 107 9.94 -25.08 8.86
C LYS A 107 10.28 -26.30 8.00
N ARG A 108 11.24 -26.20 7.08
CA ARG A 108 11.75 -27.34 6.31
C ARG A 108 12.56 -28.28 7.19
N ARG A 109 13.48 -27.77 8.00
CA ARG A 109 14.27 -28.55 8.98
C ARG A 109 13.39 -29.24 10.02
N SER A 110 12.42 -28.54 10.60
CA SER A 110 11.47 -29.14 11.54
C SER A 110 10.60 -30.21 10.88
N ARG A 111 10.24 -30.07 9.59
CA ARG A 111 9.55 -31.16 8.84
C ARG A 111 10.44 -32.38 8.58
N PHE A 112 11.76 -32.22 8.56
CA PHE A 112 12.72 -33.31 8.48
C PHE A 112 13.05 -33.93 9.84
N ASP A 113 13.08 -33.14 10.93
CA ASP A 113 13.26 -33.65 12.30
C ASP A 113 12.06 -34.53 12.75
N PHE A 114 10.83 -34.19 12.33
CA PHE A 114 9.64 -35.01 12.58
C PHE A 114 9.64 -36.37 11.85
N ALA A 115 10.63 -36.67 11.01
CA ALA A 115 10.78 -37.95 10.33
C ALA A 115 11.79 -38.90 11.00
N LEU A 116 12.40 -38.52 12.13
CA LEU A 116 13.40 -39.35 12.82
C LEU A 116 13.15 -39.65 14.30
N ASP A 117 12.10 -39.12 14.93
CA ASP A 117 11.72 -39.55 16.29
C ASP A 117 10.22 -39.89 16.35
N ASP A 118 9.97 -41.20 16.44
CA ASP A 118 8.69 -41.84 16.73
C ASP A 118 8.47 -41.84 18.25
N GLU A 119 8.20 -40.67 18.85
CA GLU A 119 7.53 -40.58 20.16
C GLU A 119 6.63 -39.34 20.20
N ALA A 120 5.32 -39.56 20.31
CA ALA A 120 4.33 -38.52 20.59
C ALA A 120 4.36 -38.13 22.09
N PRO A 121 3.73 -37.02 22.48
CA PRO A 121 4.29 -35.67 22.52
C PRO A 121 4.54 -35.21 23.96
N GLY A 122 5.71 -34.62 24.20
CA GLY A 122 5.98 -33.86 25.42
C GLY A 122 5.46 -32.43 25.30
N ASP A 123 4.63 -32.02 26.25
CA ASP A 123 4.10 -30.67 26.43
C ASP A 123 5.17 -29.58 26.25
N LEU A 124 4.89 -28.60 25.39
CA LEU A 124 5.54 -27.29 25.41
C LEU A 124 4.52 -26.25 25.93
N PRO A 125 4.86 -25.49 26.99
CA PRO A 125 3.94 -24.54 27.61
C PRO A 125 3.99 -23.15 26.95
N GLY A 126 2.81 -22.54 26.76
CA GLY A 126 2.60 -21.11 26.95
C GLY A 126 2.45 -20.22 25.71
N GLY A 127 1.20 -19.97 25.32
CA GLY A 127 0.76 -18.87 24.46
C GLY A 127 -0.74 -18.99 24.18
N ALA A 128 -1.57 -18.56 25.12
CA ALA A 128 -3.02 -18.79 25.18
C ALA A 128 -3.83 -18.16 24.03
N ASP A 129 -4.98 -18.80 23.76
CA ASP A 129 -6.12 -18.41 22.91
C ASP A 129 -6.09 -18.74 21.40
N GLN A 130 -5.93 -20.03 21.04
CA GLN A 130 -6.50 -20.52 19.76
C GLN A 130 -7.25 -21.84 19.97
N ASP A 131 -8.52 -21.84 19.57
CA ASP A 131 -9.43 -22.99 19.63
C ASP A 131 -8.85 -24.18 18.81
N PRO A 132 -8.71 -25.40 19.36
CA PRO A 132 -8.25 -26.59 18.63
C PRO A 132 -8.99 -26.84 17.30
N GLN A 133 -10.24 -26.41 17.21
CA GLN A 133 -11.04 -26.47 16.00
C GLN A 133 -10.50 -25.53 14.90
N GLN A 134 -9.99 -24.35 15.26
CA GLN A 134 -9.41 -23.37 14.33
C GLN A 134 -8.09 -23.86 13.73
N ILE A 135 -7.24 -24.53 14.52
CA ILE A 135 -5.96 -25.09 14.05
C ILE A 135 -6.19 -26.20 13.00
N ALA A 136 -7.22 -27.02 13.19
CA ALA A 136 -7.59 -28.07 12.23
C ALA A 136 -8.16 -27.48 10.92
N VAL A 137 -9.01 -26.45 11.02
CA VAL A 137 -9.58 -25.73 9.88
C VAL A 137 -8.49 -25.02 9.07
N GLU A 138 -7.53 -24.38 9.73
CA GLU A 138 -6.43 -23.67 9.07
C GLU A 138 -5.49 -24.64 8.31
N ARG A 139 -5.25 -25.84 8.87
CA ARG A 139 -4.46 -26.89 8.21
C ARG A 139 -5.14 -27.44 6.96
N GLU A 140 -6.45 -27.67 7.01
CA GLU A 140 -7.21 -28.17 5.86
C GLU A 140 -7.33 -27.10 4.76
N LEU A 141 -7.53 -25.84 5.14
CA LEU A 141 -7.51 -24.71 4.22
C LEU A 141 -6.15 -24.59 3.51
N HIS A 142 -5.07 -24.64 4.28
CA HIS A 142 -3.71 -24.55 3.74
C HIS A 142 -3.43 -25.70 2.73
N ARG A 143 -3.92 -26.91 3.00
CA ARG A 143 -3.81 -28.06 2.08
C ARG A 143 -4.54 -27.81 0.75
N LEU A 144 -5.76 -27.27 0.81
CA LEU A 144 -6.60 -27.02 -0.36
C LEU A 144 -6.13 -25.84 -1.20
N VAL A 145 -5.60 -24.78 -0.58
CA VAL A 145 -4.97 -23.65 -1.29
C VAL A 145 -3.75 -24.13 -2.07
N LEU A 146 -2.92 -24.99 -1.47
CA LEU A 146 -1.77 -25.57 -2.17
C LEU A 146 -2.20 -26.47 -3.33
N ALA A 147 -3.23 -27.30 -3.14
CA ALA A 147 -3.80 -28.10 -4.23
C ALA A 147 -4.36 -27.23 -5.38
N ALA A 148 -5.02 -26.11 -5.07
CA ALA A 148 -5.54 -25.18 -6.07
C ALA A 148 -4.43 -24.44 -6.83
N ILE A 149 -3.32 -24.10 -6.14
CA ILE A 149 -2.12 -23.54 -6.78
C ILE A 149 -1.48 -24.57 -7.71
N ASP A 150 -1.44 -25.84 -7.30
CA ASP A 150 -0.92 -26.95 -8.10
C ASP A 150 -1.79 -27.33 -9.30
N ASP A 151 -2.97 -26.74 -9.42
CA ASP A 151 -3.86 -26.90 -10.57
C ASP A 151 -3.93 -25.63 -11.43
N LEU A 152 -3.03 -24.67 -11.20
CA LEU A 152 -2.81 -23.52 -12.08
C LEU A 152 -1.97 -23.91 -13.30
N PRO A 153 -2.17 -23.23 -14.46
CA PRO A 153 -1.25 -23.34 -15.59
C PRO A 153 0.20 -23.07 -15.16
N PRO A 154 1.20 -23.78 -15.74
CA PRO A 154 2.58 -23.76 -15.24
C PRO A 154 3.16 -22.35 -15.04
N ALA A 155 2.96 -21.46 -16.01
CA ALA A 155 3.45 -20.08 -15.95
C ALA A 155 2.77 -19.20 -14.87
N HIS A 156 1.54 -19.54 -14.46
CA HIS A 156 0.80 -18.84 -13.40
C HIS A 156 1.15 -19.39 -12.02
N ARG A 157 1.29 -20.72 -11.93
CA ARG A 157 1.74 -21.44 -10.73
C ARG A 157 3.11 -20.97 -10.28
N GLU A 158 4.06 -20.92 -11.21
CA GLU A 158 5.44 -20.53 -10.95
C GLU A 158 5.52 -19.08 -10.45
N ALA A 159 4.86 -18.15 -11.14
CA ALA A 159 4.78 -16.75 -10.69
C ALA A 159 4.12 -16.62 -9.31
N ALA A 160 3.02 -17.33 -9.06
CA ALA A 160 2.31 -17.29 -7.78
C ALA A 160 3.13 -17.87 -6.63
N ARG A 161 3.86 -18.97 -6.85
CA ARG A 161 4.78 -19.55 -5.86
C ARG A 161 5.91 -18.58 -5.54
N LEU A 162 6.62 -18.08 -6.55
CA LEU A 162 7.74 -17.17 -6.36
C LEU A 162 7.32 -15.86 -5.67
N TYR A 163 6.13 -15.34 -5.97
CA TYR A 163 5.64 -14.10 -5.38
C TYR A 163 5.02 -14.30 -3.98
N TYR A 164 4.07 -15.23 -3.81
CA TYR A 164 3.34 -15.38 -2.54
C TYR A 164 4.04 -16.29 -1.55
N TYR A 165 4.59 -17.41 -2.04
CA TYR A 165 5.31 -18.34 -1.19
C TYR A 165 6.71 -17.82 -0.93
N ASP A 166 7.41 -17.39 -1.99
CA ASP A 166 8.80 -16.95 -1.89
C ASP A 166 8.99 -15.45 -1.58
N SER A 167 7.90 -14.66 -1.54
CA SER A 167 7.90 -13.23 -1.22
C SER A 167 8.83 -12.38 -2.09
N LEU A 168 9.17 -12.87 -3.29
CA LEU A 168 10.03 -12.17 -4.23
C LEU A 168 9.29 -11.00 -4.86
N THR A 169 10.01 -9.92 -5.16
CA THR A 169 9.48 -8.75 -5.85
C THR A 169 9.15 -9.08 -7.30
N LEU A 170 8.29 -8.27 -7.91
CA LEU A 170 7.91 -8.45 -9.33
C LEU A 170 9.11 -8.45 -10.27
N HIS A 171 10.18 -7.72 -9.93
CA HIS A 171 11.42 -7.65 -10.71
C HIS A 171 12.28 -8.90 -10.54
N GLU A 172 12.35 -9.48 -9.34
CA GLU A 172 13.07 -10.73 -9.08
C GLU A 172 12.37 -11.93 -9.72
N VAL A 173 11.03 -11.99 -9.62
CA VAL A 173 10.24 -13.02 -10.31
C VAL A 173 10.39 -12.92 -11.83
N ALA A 174 10.42 -11.70 -12.37
CA ALA A 174 10.68 -11.45 -13.79
C ALA A 174 12.07 -11.94 -14.22
N ALA A 175 13.10 -11.67 -13.42
CA ALA A 175 14.46 -12.12 -13.67
C ALA A 175 14.59 -13.65 -13.65
N ILE A 176 13.93 -14.33 -12.70
CA ILE A 176 13.97 -15.79 -12.56
C ILE A 176 13.20 -16.51 -13.67
N THR A 177 12.05 -15.96 -14.07
CA THR A 177 11.15 -16.60 -15.05
C THR A 177 11.43 -16.17 -16.50
N GLY A 178 12.41 -15.29 -16.73
CA GLY A 178 12.73 -14.74 -18.06
C GLY A 178 11.62 -13.90 -18.69
N ALA A 179 10.66 -13.42 -17.88
CA ALA A 179 9.50 -12.65 -18.35
C ALA A 179 9.59 -11.17 -17.91
N SER A 180 8.84 -10.27 -18.54
CA SER A 180 8.81 -8.87 -18.10
C SER A 180 8.03 -8.68 -16.78
N PRO A 181 8.35 -7.68 -15.95
CA PRO A 181 7.60 -7.38 -14.72
C PRO A 181 6.10 -7.16 -14.96
N GLY A 182 5.72 -6.57 -16.10
CA GLY A 182 4.34 -6.44 -16.53
C GLY A 182 3.66 -7.77 -16.83
N ALA A 183 4.38 -8.71 -17.47
CA ALA A 183 3.88 -10.06 -17.71
C ALA A 183 3.68 -10.85 -16.41
N ILE A 184 4.57 -10.67 -15.42
CA ILE A 184 4.41 -11.25 -14.08
C ILE A 184 3.16 -10.71 -13.38
N LYS A 185 2.92 -9.39 -13.43
CA LYS A 185 1.70 -8.78 -12.88
C LYS A 185 0.43 -9.39 -13.48
N VAL A 186 0.41 -9.62 -14.80
CA VAL A 186 -0.71 -10.27 -15.51
C VAL A 186 -0.84 -11.74 -15.11
N ARG A 187 0.27 -12.49 -15.01
CA ARG A 187 0.27 -13.89 -14.59
C ARG A 187 -0.27 -14.07 -13.17
N LEU A 188 0.13 -13.19 -12.24
CA LEU A 188 -0.37 -13.17 -10.86
C LEU A 188 -1.86 -12.81 -10.79
N HIS A 189 -2.30 -11.83 -11.57
CA HIS A 189 -3.72 -11.48 -11.66
C HIS A 189 -4.57 -12.66 -12.16
N ARG A 190 -4.12 -13.36 -13.21
CA ARG A 190 -4.79 -14.55 -13.75
C ARG A 190 -4.75 -15.72 -12.76
N ALA A 191 -3.63 -15.93 -12.06
CA ALA A 191 -3.51 -16.93 -11.01
C ALA A 191 -4.55 -16.70 -9.90
N ARG A 192 -4.67 -15.46 -9.40
CA ARG A 192 -5.68 -15.09 -8.39
C ARG A 192 -7.11 -15.31 -8.89
N GLY A 193 -7.40 -15.02 -10.16
CA GLY A 193 -8.72 -15.24 -10.75
C GLY A 193 -9.13 -16.72 -10.73
N VAL A 194 -8.22 -17.62 -11.14
CA VAL A 194 -8.47 -19.06 -11.15
C VAL A 194 -8.56 -19.64 -9.74
N LEU A 195 -7.67 -19.20 -8.83
CA LEU A 195 -7.72 -19.59 -7.43
C LEU A 195 -9.03 -19.13 -6.76
N ARG A 196 -9.50 -17.92 -7.08
CA ARG A 196 -10.77 -17.40 -6.57
C ARG A 196 -11.94 -18.27 -6.97
N GLU A 197 -12.02 -18.69 -8.23
CA GLU A 197 -13.12 -19.54 -8.71
C GLU A 197 -13.10 -20.93 -8.05
N LYS A 198 -11.92 -21.56 -7.94
CA LYS A 198 -11.78 -22.89 -7.34
C LYS A 198 -12.01 -22.89 -5.84
N LEU A 199 -11.42 -21.94 -5.12
CA LEU A 199 -11.57 -21.86 -3.67
C LEU A 199 -13.00 -21.46 -3.26
N ARG A 200 -13.74 -20.73 -4.11
CA ARG A 200 -15.15 -20.39 -3.89
C ARG A 200 -16.07 -21.62 -3.90
N GLN A 201 -15.72 -22.69 -4.63
CA GLN A 201 -16.50 -23.93 -4.67
C GLN A 201 -16.29 -24.80 -3.41
N VAL A 202 -15.11 -24.73 -2.81
CA VAL A 202 -14.71 -25.57 -1.66
C VAL A 202 -14.95 -24.86 -0.32
N TYR A 203 -14.83 -23.53 -0.30
CA TYR A 203 -15.16 -22.68 0.84
C TYR A 203 -15.89 -21.42 0.36
N PRO A 204 -17.24 -21.39 0.42
CA PRO A 204 -18.02 -20.16 0.22
C PRO A 204 -17.59 -19.03 1.17
N GLU A 205 -17.09 -19.42 2.35
CA GLU A 205 -16.58 -18.59 3.46
C GLU A 205 -15.24 -17.89 3.15
N ILE A 206 -14.51 -18.28 2.09
CA ILE A 206 -13.15 -17.83 1.74
C ILE A 206 -13.10 -17.04 0.42
N ALA A 207 -14.24 -16.93 -0.28
CA ALA A 207 -14.52 -15.65 -0.93
C ALA A 207 -14.26 -14.56 0.12
N PRO A 208 -13.65 -13.40 -0.23
CA PRO A 208 -13.38 -12.37 0.78
C PRO A 208 -14.61 -12.27 1.67
N ARG A 209 -14.44 -12.51 2.98
CA ARG A 209 -15.45 -12.19 3.97
C ARG A 209 -15.59 -10.67 3.96
N PHE A 210 -16.23 -10.15 2.93
CA PHE A 210 -17.29 -9.23 3.20
C PHE A 210 -18.49 -10.13 3.46
N GLU A 211 -18.57 -10.61 4.71
CA GLU A 211 -19.89 -10.85 5.25
C GLU A 211 -20.59 -9.49 5.15
N PRO A 212 -21.75 -9.37 4.48
CA PRO A 212 -22.62 -8.19 4.64
C PRO A 212 -23.03 -7.95 6.11
N ASN A 213 -22.62 -8.84 7.04
CA ASN A 213 -22.96 -8.88 8.45
C ASN A 213 -21.77 -9.15 9.40
N GLY A 214 -20.52 -9.00 8.98
CA GLY A 214 -19.34 -9.26 9.83
C GLY A 214 -19.06 -8.21 10.91
N TYR A 215 -19.81 -7.10 10.90
CA TYR A 215 -19.89 -6.13 11.99
C TYR A 215 -21.30 -6.20 12.60
N GLN A 216 -21.66 -7.32 13.26
CA GLN A 216 -22.81 -7.33 14.16
C GLN A 216 -22.47 -6.53 15.43
N GLY A 217 -22.65 -5.21 15.34
CA GLY A 217 -22.51 -4.28 16.45
C GLY A 217 -23.25 -2.99 16.15
N ARG A 218 -24.54 -2.94 16.50
CA ARG A 218 -25.50 -1.83 16.26
C ARG A 218 -25.76 -1.53 14.78
N ARG A 219 -26.98 -1.09 14.45
CA ARG A 219 -27.22 -0.36 13.20
C ARG A 219 -26.23 0.80 13.20
N LYS A 220 -25.21 0.77 12.35
CA LYS A 220 -24.32 1.92 12.19
C LYS A 220 -25.16 3.09 11.72
N ASN A 221 -25.08 4.20 12.43
CA ASN A 221 -25.81 5.38 12.01
C ASN A 221 -25.10 5.92 10.76
N MET A 222 -25.86 6.13 9.69
CA MET A 222 -25.32 6.62 8.43
C MET A 222 -25.63 8.10 8.31
N ILE A 223 -24.60 8.90 8.12
CA ILE A 223 -24.69 10.34 7.92
C ILE A 223 -24.57 10.60 6.42
N GLN A 224 -25.57 11.24 5.82
CA GLN A 224 -25.51 11.64 4.42
C GLN A 224 -24.52 12.79 4.28
N VAL A 225 -23.62 12.69 3.31
CA VAL A 225 -22.60 13.71 3.03
C VAL A 225 -22.60 14.07 1.54
N ASN A 226 -22.09 15.25 1.25
CA ASN A 226 -21.86 15.75 -0.10
C ASN A 226 -20.36 15.92 -0.33
N VAL A 227 -19.91 15.70 -1.57
CA VAL A 227 -18.58 16.11 -2.01
C VAL A 227 -18.63 17.60 -2.28
N VAL A 228 -18.10 18.40 -1.35
CA VAL A 228 -18.19 19.86 -1.41
C VAL A 228 -17.03 20.50 -2.17
N ASP A 229 -15.88 19.84 -2.19
CA ASP A 229 -14.73 20.26 -3.00
C ASP A 229 -13.75 19.11 -3.22
N ILE A 230 -12.83 19.32 -4.15
CA ILE A 230 -11.59 18.57 -4.25
C ILE A 230 -10.44 19.55 -4.41
N THR A 231 -9.40 19.42 -3.58
CA THR A 231 -8.22 20.27 -3.64
C THR A 231 -6.96 19.44 -3.89
N LYS A 232 -5.85 20.11 -4.18
CA LYS A 232 -4.56 19.50 -4.45
C LYS A 232 -3.49 20.16 -3.59
N ARG A 233 -2.71 19.36 -2.85
CA ARG A 233 -1.56 19.82 -2.07
C ARG A 233 -0.44 18.80 -2.12
N ASP A 234 0.80 19.24 -2.34
CA ASP A 234 1.99 18.38 -2.42
C ASP A 234 1.81 17.18 -3.37
N ASP A 235 1.21 17.45 -4.55
CA ASP A 235 0.83 16.45 -5.57
C ASP A 235 -0.16 15.36 -5.13
N LYS A 236 -0.76 15.50 -3.95
CA LYS A 236 -1.87 14.66 -3.48
C LYS A 236 -3.19 15.37 -3.68
N PHE A 237 -4.19 14.62 -4.14
CA PHE A 237 -5.56 15.11 -4.25
C PHE A 237 -6.30 14.79 -2.96
N ILE A 238 -7.17 15.70 -2.54
CA ILE A 238 -7.92 15.61 -1.29
C ILE A 238 -9.37 15.90 -1.61
N VAL A 239 -10.24 14.89 -1.48
CA VAL A 239 -11.68 15.06 -1.61
C VAL A 239 -12.24 15.48 -0.26
N ILE A 240 -13.09 16.50 -0.25
CA ILE A 240 -13.66 17.05 0.96
C ILE A 240 -15.15 16.69 1.00
N LEU A 241 -15.51 15.90 2.01
CA LEU A 241 -16.89 15.52 2.28
C LEU A 241 -17.45 16.35 3.44
N GLN A 242 -18.73 16.70 3.37
CA GLN A 242 -19.41 17.46 4.41
C GLN A 242 -20.87 17.02 4.52
N ALA A 243 -21.39 16.87 5.73
CA ALA A 243 -22.83 16.66 5.95
C ALA A 243 -23.59 17.99 5.85
N GLU A 244 -24.82 17.99 5.31
CA GLU A 244 -25.58 19.22 5.04
C GLU A 244 -25.84 20.09 6.28
N GLU A 245 -25.97 19.47 7.45
CA GLU A 245 -26.28 20.14 8.71
C GLU A 245 -25.05 20.30 9.64
N GLU A 246 -23.85 19.93 9.20
CA GLU A 246 -22.64 20.01 10.02
C GLU A 246 -21.57 20.92 9.43
N GLU A 247 -20.91 21.69 10.30
CA GLU A 247 -19.73 22.47 9.91
C GLU A 247 -18.47 21.60 9.73
N ARG A 248 -18.47 20.34 10.19
CA ARG A 248 -17.31 19.46 10.12
C ARG A 248 -17.10 18.95 8.69
N ILE A 249 -15.86 18.97 8.24
CA ILE A 249 -15.43 18.38 6.98
C ILE A 249 -14.61 17.12 7.24
N LEU A 250 -14.73 16.17 6.31
CA LEU A 250 -13.98 14.91 6.26
C LEU A 250 -13.11 14.90 4.99
N PRO A 251 -11.80 15.19 5.10
CA PRO A 251 -10.89 15.08 3.98
C PRO A 251 -10.45 13.62 3.74
N ILE A 252 -10.39 13.21 2.48
CA ILE A 252 -9.90 11.89 2.06
C ILE A 252 -8.84 12.07 0.97
N TRP A 253 -7.61 11.62 1.27
CA TRP A 253 -6.50 11.65 0.33
C TRP A 253 -6.64 10.56 -0.72
N ILE A 254 -6.48 10.95 -1.98
CA ILE A 254 -6.63 10.06 -3.14
C ILE A 254 -5.53 10.28 -4.17
N GLY A 255 -5.41 9.32 -5.07
CA GLY A 255 -4.43 9.35 -6.16
C GLY A 255 -4.78 10.40 -7.23
N PRO A 256 -3.80 10.82 -8.04
CA PRO A 256 -4.02 11.80 -9.10
C PRO A 256 -5.09 11.39 -10.12
N ALA A 257 -5.12 10.12 -10.53
CA ALA A 257 -6.07 9.63 -11.53
C ALA A 257 -7.51 9.72 -11.03
N GLU A 258 -7.75 9.28 -9.80
CA GLU A 258 -9.06 9.37 -9.17
C GLU A 258 -9.45 10.82 -8.88
N GLY A 259 -8.49 11.64 -8.44
CA GLY A 259 -8.72 13.06 -8.16
C GLY A 259 -9.16 13.84 -9.39
N THR A 260 -8.43 13.69 -10.51
CA THR A 260 -8.86 14.30 -11.78
C THR A 260 -10.25 13.80 -12.20
N ALA A 261 -10.53 12.49 -12.07
CA ALA A 261 -11.82 11.94 -12.46
C ALA A 261 -12.99 12.46 -11.60
N ILE A 262 -12.77 12.70 -10.31
CA ILE A 262 -13.75 13.30 -9.40
C ILE A 262 -13.95 14.78 -9.74
N ALA A 263 -12.88 15.55 -9.90
CA ALA A 263 -12.94 16.97 -10.27
C ALA A 263 -13.76 17.18 -11.56
N MET A 264 -13.51 16.37 -12.59
CA MET A 264 -14.28 16.43 -13.84
C MET A 264 -15.75 16.06 -13.64
N GLY A 265 -16.04 15.07 -12.79
CA GLY A 265 -17.41 14.68 -12.47
C GLY A 265 -18.21 15.79 -11.78
N LEU A 266 -17.60 16.47 -10.80
CA LEU A 266 -18.27 17.51 -9.99
C LEU A 266 -18.74 18.72 -10.81
N ARG A 267 -18.09 19.00 -11.93
CA ARG A 267 -18.45 20.11 -12.84
C ARG A 267 -19.06 19.64 -14.16
N ALA A 268 -19.35 18.34 -14.28
CA ALA A 268 -19.77 17.72 -15.55
C ALA A 268 -18.86 18.16 -16.72
N HIS A 269 -17.55 18.23 -16.46
CA HIS A 269 -16.58 18.82 -17.37
C HIS A 269 -16.49 17.98 -18.66
N PRO A 270 -16.59 18.60 -19.84
CA PRO A 270 -16.72 17.85 -21.10
C PRO A 270 -15.43 17.09 -21.43
N THR A 271 -15.59 15.81 -21.79
CA THR A 271 -14.51 14.95 -22.27
C THR A 271 -14.77 14.52 -23.71
N SER A 272 -13.69 14.34 -24.49
CA SER A 272 -13.81 13.90 -25.88
C SER A 272 -14.24 12.44 -26.02
N ARG A 273 -13.97 11.63 -24.98
CA ARG A 273 -14.38 10.23 -24.85
C ARG A 273 -14.75 9.99 -23.38
N PRO A 274 -15.72 9.10 -23.10
CA PRO A 274 -16.07 8.71 -21.75
C PRO A 274 -14.83 8.24 -20.97
N GLN A 275 -14.64 8.75 -19.76
CA GLN A 275 -13.61 8.25 -18.85
C GLN A 275 -14.06 6.95 -18.17
N THR A 276 -13.15 6.32 -17.43
CA THR A 276 -13.38 5.04 -16.73
C THR A 276 -14.69 5.03 -15.94
N PHE A 277 -14.96 6.08 -15.16
CA PHE A 277 -16.17 6.14 -14.33
C PHE A 277 -17.43 6.51 -15.12
N ASP A 278 -17.30 7.24 -16.24
CA ASP A 278 -18.42 7.46 -17.17
C ASP A 278 -18.82 6.15 -17.85
N PHE A 279 -17.82 5.39 -18.30
CA PHE A 279 -18.02 4.05 -18.86
C PHE A 279 -18.67 3.11 -17.84
N MET A 280 -18.24 3.11 -16.58
CA MET A 280 -18.86 2.28 -15.53
C MET A 280 -20.30 2.70 -15.24
N ALA A 281 -20.60 4.00 -15.18
CA ALA A 281 -21.97 4.49 -15.03
C ALA A 281 -22.86 4.05 -16.20
N HIS A 282 -22.39 4.20 -17.44
CA HIS A 282 -23.09 3.72 -18.64
C HIS A 282 -23.26 2.20 -18.64
N LEU A 283 -22.27 1.45 -18.17
CA LEU A 283 -22.34 -0.01 -18.06
C LEU A 283 -23.43 -0.44 -17.08
N LEU A 284 -23.50 0.18 -15.90
CA LEU A 284 -24.59 -0.08 -14.94
C LEU A 284 -25.96 0.22 -15.56
N ALA A 285 -26.11 1.39 -16.17
CA ALA A 285 -27.36 1.79 -16.83
C ALA A 285 -27.76 0.80 -17.94
N THR A 286 -26.79 0.37 -18.77
CA THR A 286 -27.02 -0.59 -19.87
C THR A 286 -27.45 -1.96 -19.33
N LEU A 287 -26.92 -2.38 -18.19
CA LEU A 287 -27.30 -3.62 -17.52
C LEU A 287 -28.62 -3.52 -16.74
N GLY A 288 -29.27 -2.34 -16.70
CA GLY A 288 -30.45 -2.10 -15.87
C GLY A 288 -30.14 -2.07 -14.37
N ALA A 289 -28.89 -1.81 -14.01
CA ALA A 289 -28.44 -1.68 -12.63
C ALA A 289 -28.33 -0.20 -12.21
N THR A 290 -28.56 0.08 -10.94
CA THR A 290 -28.41 1.41 -10.34
C THR A 290 -27.54 1.34 -9.09
N LEU A 291 -26.65 2.32 -8.92
CA LEU A 291 -26.00 2.55 -7.62
C LEU A 291 -27.03 3.20 -6.69
N GLU A 292 -27.55 2.46 -5.71
CA GLU A 292 -28.49 3.00 -4.71
C GLU A 292 -27.77 3.92 -3.73
N GLU A 293 -26.61 3.51 -3.24
CA GLU A 293 -25.87 4.22 -2.20
C GLU A 293 -24.36 4.02 -2.39
N ALA A 294 -23.60 5.07 -2.16
CA ALA A 294 -22.17 5.02 -1.95
C ALA A 294 -21.87 5.17 -0.46
N ARG A 295 -21.11 4.26 0.14
CA ARG A 295 -20.87 4.25 1.58
C ARG A 295 -19.39 4.28 1.91
N ILE A 296 -19.03 4.96 2.99
CA ILE A 296 -17.71 4.89 3.63
C ILE A 296 -17.93 4.40 5.06
N GLU A 297 -17.49 3.18 5.35
CA GLU A 297 -18.00 2.41 6.49
C GLU A 297 -16.98 2.15 7.60
N VAL A 298 -15.70 2.19 7.25
CA VAL A 298 -14.60 1.86 8.17
C VAL A 298 -13.42 2.79 7.90
N LEU A 299 -12.82 3.27 9.00
CA LEU A 299 -11.49 3.86 9.03
C LEU A 299 -10.63 3.00 9.95
N LYS A 300 -9.53 2.44 9.42
CA LYS A 300 -8.59 1.64 10.20
C LYS A 300 -7.17 1.95 9.75
N GLU A 301 -6.30 2.28 10.70
CA GLU A 301 -4.88 2.59 10.43
C GLU A 301 -4.74 3.62 9.29
N ASP A 302 -5.53 4.70 9.35
CA ASP A 302 -5.60 5.78 8.36
C ASP A 302 -6.08 5.36 6.96
N VAL A 303 -6.65 4.16 6.81
CA VAL A 303 -7.24 3.66 5.56
C VAL A 303 -8.77 3.66 5.65
N PHE A 304 -9.40 4.36 4.72
CA PHE A 304 -10.85 4.38 4.53
C PHE A 304 -11.30 3.24 3.60
N TYR A 305 -12.43 2.61 3.92
CA TYR A 305 -13.05 1.55 3.14
C TYR A 305 -14.42 1.99 2.62
N GLY A 306 -14.68 1.72 1.33
CA GLY A 306 -15.91 2.13 0.67
C GLY A 306 -16.75 0.94 0.20
N THR A 307 -18.07 1.09 0.21
CA THR A 307 -19.01 0.07 -0.26
C THR A 307 -19.98 0.69 -1.27
N ALA A 308 -20.14 0.05 -2.42
CA ALA A 308 -21.11 0.41 -3.44
C ALA A 308 -22.34 -0.52 -3.34
N LYS A 309 -23.51 0.03 -3.03
CA LYS A 309 -24.76 -0.73 -2.98
C LYS A 309 -25.46 -0.65 -4.34
N ILE A 310 -25.39 -1.74 -5.10
CA ILE A 310 -25.88 -1.83 -6.48
C ILE A 310 -27.18 -2.63 -6.50
N LYS A 311 -28.23 -2.04 -7.07
CA LYS A 311 -29.49 -2.72 -7.35
C LYS A 311 -29.53 -3.18 -8.80
N LEU A 312 -29.97 -4.41 -9.03
CA LEU A 312 -30.30 -4.97 -10.34
C LEU A 312 -31.61 -5.75 -10.24
N GLY A 313 -32.69 -5.18 -10.80
CA GLY A 313 -34.04 -5.68 -10.55
C GLY A 313 -34.39 -5.62 -9.07
N ASP A 314 -34.81 -6.75 -8.50
CA ASP A 314 -35.12 -6.89 -7.07
C ASP A 314 -33.91 -7.27 -6.22
N GLN A 315 -32.76 -7.52 -6.84
CA GLN A 315 -31.55 -7.89 -6.12
C GLN A 315 -30.73 -6.64 -5.76
N VAL A 316 -30.36 -6.54 -4.49
CA VAL A 316 -29.39 -5.58 -4.00
C VAL A 316 -28.11 -6.31 -3.65
N LYS A 317 -26.97 -5.83 -4.16
CA LYS A 317 -25.64 -6.38 -3.89
C LYS A 317 -24.71 -5.27 -3.45
N GLU A 318 -23.93 -5.55 -2.43
CA GLU A 318 -22.87 -4.67 -1.96
C GLU A 318 -21.54 -5.10 -2.61
N VAL A 319 -20.77 -4.11 -3.06
CA VAL A 319 -19.47 -4.30 -3.70
C VAL A 319 -18.43 -3.49 -2.94
N ASP A 320 -17.40 -4.17 -2.47
CA ASP A 320 -16.22 -3.56 -1.84
C ASP A 320 -15.46 -2.68 -2.84
N THR A 321 -15.07 -1.49 -2.40
CA THR A 321 -14.43 -0.46 -3.23
C THR A 321 -13.46 0.38 -2.40
N ARG A 322 -12.55 1.09 -3.07
CA ARG A 322 -11.89 2.24 -2.44
C ARG A 322 -12.89 3.40 -2.39
N PRO A 323 -12.86 4.27 -1.37
CA PRO A 323 -13.73 5.45 -1.29
C PRO A 323 -13.68 6.29 -2.57
N SER A 324 -12.49 6.51 -3.14
CA SER A 324 -12.31 7.26 -4.37
C SER A 324 -13.14 6.72 -5.54
N ASP A 325 -13.25 5.40 -5.66
CA ASP A 325 -13.92 4.75 -6.78
C ASP A 325 -15.43 4.89 -6.68
N VAL A 326 -15.98 4.66 -5.48
CA VAL A 326 -17.43 4.75 -5.25
C VAL A 326 -17.90 6.20 -5.24
N LEU A 327 -17.09 7.14 -4.73
CA LEU A 327 -17.38 8.58 -4.80
C LEU A 327 -17.43 9.06 -6.27
N ALA A 328 -16.43 8.69 -7.07
CA ALA A 328 -16.38 9.06 -8.49
C ALA A 328 -17.57 8.52 -9.29
N LEU A 329 -18.05 7.33 -8.95
CA LEU A 329 -19.24 6.73 -9.55
C LEU A 329 -20.52 7.42 -9.05
N ALA A 330 -20.65 7.67 -7.74
CA ALA A 330 -21.80 8.34 -7.14
C ALA A 330 -22.05 9.73 -7.73
N ILE A 331 -20.98 10.51 -7.93
CA ILE A 331 -21.05 11.84 -8.57
C ILE A 331 -21.66 11.75 -9.98
N ARG A 332 -21.30 10.71 -10.75
CA ARG A 332 -21.78 10.52 -12.13
C ARG A 332 -23.20 9.98 -12.21
N THR A 333 -23.58 9.14 -11.26
CA THR A 333 -24.92 8.55 -11.20
C THR A 333 -25.91 9.44 -10.43
N GLY A 334 -25.43 10.48 -9.74
CA GLY A 334 -26.25 11.28 -8.83
C GLY A 334 -26.70 10.51 -7.60
N SER A 335 -25.97 9.46 -7.22
CA SER A 335 -26.34 8.58 -6.10
C SER A 335 -25.95 9.21 -4.76
N PRO A 336 -26.74 9.01 -3.70
CA PRO A 336 -26.43 9.54 -2.37
C PRO A 336 -25.17 8.88 -1.79
N ILE A 337 -24.41 9.69 -1.05
CA ILE A 337 -23.18 9.28 -0.38
C ILE A 337 -23.42 9.31 1.13
N TYR A 338 -22.99 8.25 1.81
CA TYR A 338 -23.12 8.10 3.25
C TYR A 338 -21.77 7.76 3.88
N VAL A 339 -21.56 8.27 5.09
CA VAL A 339 -20.43 7.95 5.95
C VAL A 339 -20.97 7.48 7.29
N THR A 340 -20.40 6.43 7.86
CA THR A 340 -20.77 6.01 9.23
C THR A 340 -20.42 7.10 10.24
N ASP A 341 -21.28 7.27 11.25
CA ASP A 341 -21.02 8.11 12.42
C ASP A 341 -19.63 7.88 13.04
N GLU A 342 -19.21 6.63 13.21
CA GLU A 342 -17.88 6.26 13.73
C GLU A 342 -16.73 6.90 12.94
N VAL A 343 -16.84 6.92 11.60
CA VAL A 343 -15.82 7.52 10.72
C VAL A 343 -15.87 9.05 10.82
N MET A 344 -17.07 9.64 10.88
CA MET A 344 -17.23 11.08 11.08
C MET A 344 -16.68 11.54 12.43
N GLU A 345 -16.91 10.79 13.51
CA GLU A 345 -16.35 11.10 14.83
C GLU A 345 -14.83 11.02 14.85
N GLN A 346 -14.26 9.97 14.25
CA GLN A 346 -12.82 9.75 14.23
C GLN A 346 -12.09 10.82 13.39
N ALA A 347 -12.61 11.16 12.22
CA ALA A 347 -11.87 11.89 11.20
C ALA A 347 -12.53 13.16 10.66
N ALA A 348 -13.75 13.53 11.07
CA ALA A 348 -14.30 14.83 10.68
C ALA A 348 -13.95 15.91 11.71
N ARG A 349 -13.51 17.08 11.24
CA ARG A 349 -13.19 18.26 12.08
C ARG A 349 -13.69 19.54 11.40
N PRO A 350 -13.91 20.65 12.13
CA PRO A 350 -14.17 21.95 11.51
C PRO A 350 -13.05 22.34 10.53
N PRO A 351 -13.31 23.14 9.48
CA PRO A 351 -12.31 23.50 8.47
C PRO A 351 -11.03 24.10 9.05
N ALA A 352 -11.14 24.91 10.10
CA ALA A 352 -10.00 25.49 10.82
C ALA A 352 -9.04 24.42 11.39
N GLY A 353 -9.55 23.22 11.68
CA GLY A 353 -8.74 22.08 12.14
C GLY A 353 -7.89 21.42 11.04
N TRP A 354 -8.07 21.81 9.78
CA TRP A 354 -7.41 21.22 8.62
C TRP A 354 -6.54 22.20 7.83
N GLU A 355 -6.49 23.50 8.17
CA GLU A 355 -5.77 24.51 7.38
C GLU A 355 -4.31 24.14 7.10
N SER A 356 -3.62 23.54 8.08
CA SER A 356 -2.25 23.08 7.94
C SER A 356 -2.07 21.93 6.94
N GLU A 357 -3.14 21.22 6.59
CA GLU A 357 -3.10 19.99 5.78
C GLU A 357 -3.81 20.13 4.44
N ILE A 358 -4.95 20.82 4.38
CA ILE A 358 -5.71 21.02 3.14
C ILE A 358 -5.56 22.43 2.56
N GLY A 359 -4.98 23.36 3.32
CA GLY A 359 -4.88 24.77 2.95
C GLY A 359 -6.15 25.56 3.32
N PRO A 360 -6.28 26.81 2.86
CA PRO A 360 -7.50 27.58 3.06
C PRO A 360 -8.67 26.86 2.40
N PHE A 361 -9.71 26.59 3.17
CA PHE A 361 -10.89 25.91 2.67
C PHE A 361 -11.91 26.92 2.16
N ALA A 362 -12.13 26.90 0.84
CA ALA A 362 -13.19 27.64 0.16
C ALA A 362 -13.96 26.66 -0.74
N PRO A 363 -15.19 26.25 -0.36
CA PRO A 363 -15.94 25.23 -1.08
C PRO A 363 -16.04 25.51 -2.57
N GLY A 364 -15.55 24.55 -3.37
CA GLY A 364 -15.62 24.59 -4.83
C GLY A 364 -14.52 25.41 -5.51
N GLU A 365 -13.59 26.05 -4.80
CA GLU A 365 -12.45 26.72 -5.42
C GLU A 365 -11.37 25.72 -5.87
N GLY A 366 -11.15 24.65 -5.10
CA GLY A 366 -10.13 23.64 -5.40
C GLY A 366 -10.39 22.93 -6.72
N VAL A 367 -11.65 22.56 -6.97
CA VAL A 367 -12.05 21.91 -8.23
C VAL A 367 -11.80 22.80 -9.45
N GLU A 368 -12.03 24.11 -9.33
CA GLU A 368 -11.78 25.06 -10.43
C GLU A 368 -10.29 25.18 -10.75
N VAL A 369 -9.43 25.19 -9.73
CA VAL A 369 -7.98 25.20 -9.90
C VAL A 369 -7.52 23.93 -10.63
N ILE A 370 -7.99 22.77 -10.19
CA ILE A 370 -7.65 21.47 -10.79
C ILE A 370 -8.07 21.40 -12.27
N LEU A 371 -9.28 21.87 -12.59
CA LEU A 371 -9.78 21.84 -13.97
C LEU A 371 -9.00 22.78 -14.89
N LYS A 372 -8.63 23.98 -14.42
CA LYS A 372 -7.77 24.91 -15.17
C LYS A 372 -6.39 24.30 -15.44
N GLU A 373 -5.75 23.72 -14.43
CA GLU A 373 -4.48 23.02 -14.61
C GLU A 373 -4.58 21.90 -15.66
N PHE A 374 -5.67 21.14 -15.63
CA PHE A 374 -5.91 20.06 -16.59
C PHE A 374 -6.07 20.59 -18.01
N GLU A 375 -6.82 21.67 -18.22
CA GLU A 375 -6.99 22.30 -19.54
C GLU A 375 -5.67 22.84 -20.10
N GLU A 376 -4.87 23.50 -19.27
CA GLU A 376 -3.55 23.99 -19.66
C GLU A 376 -2.60 22.87 -20.07
N GLN A 377 -2.56 21.77 -19.30
CA GLN A 377 -1.76 20.59 -19.62
C GLN A 377 -2.22 19.96 -20.94
N ARG A 378 -3.54 19.85 -21.15
CA ARG A 378 -4.10 19.33 -22.39
C ARG A 378 -3.69 20.19 -23.59
N LYS A 379 -3.76 21.53 -23.46
CA LYS A 379 -3.38 22.46 -24.51
C LYS A 379 -1.88 22.33 -24.86
N LYS A 380 -1.00 22.28 -23.86
CA LYS A 380 0.44 22.06 -24.06
C LYS A 380 0.75 20.73 -24.76
N MET A 381 0.03 19.65 -24.44
CA MET A 381 0.20 18.37 -25.12
C MET A 381 -0.23 18.39 -26.58
N VAL A 382 -1.33 19.09 -26.91
CA VAL A 382 -1.79 19.24 -28.30
C VAL A 382 -0.79 20.06 -29.11
N GLU A 383 -0.33 21.20 -28.59
CA GLU A 383 0.66 22.06 -29.25
C GLU A 383 1.98 21.31 -29.50
N ARG A 384 2.41 20.44 -28.57
CA ARG A 384 3.62 19.63 -28.74
C ARG A 384 3.48 18.61 -29.88
N LYS A 385 2.32 17.95 -29.98
CA LYS A 385 2.05 16.97 -31.04
C LYS A 385 1.99 17.64 -32.42
N GLU A 386 1.33 18.78 -32.54
CA GLU A 386 1.27 19.54 -33.80
C GLU A 386 2.64 20.09 -34.23
N GLY A 387 3.52 20.40 -33.28
CA GLY A 387 4.89 20.82 -33.56
C GLY A 387 5.83 19.69 -33.97
N GLU A 388 5.56 18.46 -33.53
CA GLU A 388 6.27 17.24 -33.94
C GLU A 388 5.83 16.79 -35.34
N GLU A 389 4.53 16.82 -35.66
CA GLU A 389 3.98 16.47 -36.98
C GLU A 389 4.36 17.46 -38.10
N LYS A 390 4.72 18.70 -37.79
CA LYS A 390 5.19 19.69 -38.78
C LYS A 390 6.69 19.60 -39.08
N LYS A 391 7.43 18.73 -38.38
CA LYS A 391 8.87 18.52 -38.56
C LYS A 391 9.21 17.22 -39.29
N GLU A 392 8.25 16.33 -39.47
CA GLU A 392 8.28 15.24 -40.47
C GLU A 392 7.72 15.74 -41.81
#